data_AF-A0ABD5RWR6-F1
#
_entry.id   AF-A0ABD5RWR6-F1
#
_cell.length_a   1.000
_cell.length_b   1.000
_cell.length_c   1.000
_cell.angle_alpha   90.00
_cell.angle_beta   90.00
_cell.angle_gamma   90.00
#
_symmetry.space_group_name_H-M   'P 1'
#
loop_
_entity.id
_entity.type
_entity.pdbx_description
1 polymer ?
#
loop_
_entity_poly.entity_id
_entity_poly.type
_entity_poly.pdbx_seq_one_letter_code
_entity_poly.pdbx_strand_id
1 'polypeptide(L)'
;MPNRANPPASPRRTRRSRSGATPILRPVPPTGPLPPRGRLLFANLRLLGRLDRFVRYTTLNRLQTRIGERLAPGVAGDGATTQRLMEDAPTIPHAEFRKIADSVARFPASDLDLSRVDAPVLVTYGEHVPAVLRVAHERLAEQLADAEVTVVVVPDAGHASNVDNPAFFTDAVRAFARRVFDIVD
;
A
#
# COMPACT_ATOMS: atom_id res chain seq x y z
N MET A 1 -10.44 75.89 -14.02
CA MET A 1 -10.56 75.63 -12.57
C MET A 1 -10.80 74.12 -12.38
N PRO A 2 -9.89 73.40 -11.71
CA PRO A 2 -9.88 71.94 -11.67
C PRO A 2 -10.68 71.40 -10.48
N ASN A 3 -11.47 70.34 -10.69
CA ASN A 3 -12.07 69.57 -9.60
C ASN A 3 -11.20 68.32 -9.31
N ARG A 4 -10.88 68.13 -8.04
CA ARG A 4 -9.85 67.24 -7.52
C ARG A 4 -10.30 65.77 -7.55
N ALA A 5 -9.40 64.92 -8.03
CA ALA A 5 -9.44 63.48 -7.88
C ALA A 5 -9.22 63.07 -6.41
N ASN A 6 -10.04 62.15 -5.90
CA ASN A 6 -9.75 61.35 -4.71
C ASN A 6 -9.15 60.00 -5.15
N PRO A 7 -7.94 59.63 -4.70
CA PRO A 7 -7.41 58.29 -4.92
C PRO A 7 -7.92 57.30 -3.85
N PRO A 8 -8.31 56.06 -4.22
CA PRO A 8 -8.56 55.02 -3.24
C PRO A 8 -7.26 54.39 -2.70
N ALA A 9 -7.19 54.39 -1.37
CA ALA A 9 -6.43 53.57 -0.42
C ALA A 9 -5.29 52.65 -0.92
N SER A 10 -4.08 52.96 -0.44
CA SER A 10 -2.93 52.03 -0.40
C SER A 10 -3.18 50.84 0.53
N PRO A 11 -2.85 49.59 0.15
CA PRO A 11 -2.89 48.46 1.06
C PRO A 11 -1.69 48.50 2.04
N ARG A 12 -2.00 48.49 3.34
CA ARG A 12 -1.02 48.41 4.43
C ARG A 12 -0.41 47.01 4.51
N ARG A 13 0.91 46.97 4.32
CA ARG A 13 1.93 46.13 4.98
C ARG A 13 1.52 44.73 5.47
N THR A 14 2.02 43.76 4.72
CA THR A 14 2.39 42.40 5.11
C THR A 14 3.04 42.31 6.50
N ARG A 15 2.46 41.51 7.39
CA ARG A 15 3.09 41.08 8.64
C ARG A 15 3.59 39.64 8.47
N ARG A 16 4.89 39.50 8.18
CA ARG A 16 5.67 38.26 8.38
C ARG A 16 5.93 38.07 9.86
N SER A 17 5.90 36.82 10.34
CA SER A 17 6.42 36.26 11.61
C SER A 17 5.36 35.32 12.22
N ARG A 18 5.59 34.06 12.58
CA ARG A 18 6.82 33.24 12.77
C ARG A 18 6.39 31.76 12.80
N SER A 19 7.16 30.91 12.13
CA SER A 19 7.74 29.67 12.68
C SER A 19 6.84 28.80 13.59
N GLY A 20 5.98 27.97 12.98
CA GLY A 20 5.63 26.67 13.54
C GLY A 20 6.51 25.62 12.86
N ALA A 21 7.44 25.03 13.61
CA ALA A 21 8.33 24.00 13.11
C ALA A 21 7.51 22.78 12.66
N THR A 22 7.42 22.56 11.34
CA THR A 22 7.04 21.26 10.79
C THR A 22 8.13 20.27 11.23
N PRO A 23 7.79 19.14 11.86
CA PRO A 23 8.78 18.11 12.11
C PRO A 23 9.31 17.67 10.74
N ILE A 24 10.58 18.00 10.48
CA ILE A 24 11.32 17.49 9.34
C ILE A 24 11.36 15.97 9.55
N LEU A 25 10.47 15.26 8.85
CA LEU A 25 10.58 13.83 8.63
C LEU A 25 11.98 13.60 8.09
N ARG A 26 12.81 12.92 8.89
CA ARG A 26 14.14 12.50 8.46
C ARG A 26 13.98 11.72 7.15
N PRO A 27 14.73 12.04 6.08
CA PRO A 27 14.77 11.19 4.90
C PRO A 27 15.30 9.82 5.34
N VAL A 28 14.46 8.80 5.27
CA VAL A 28 14.90 7.42 5.35
C VAL A 28 15.60 7.13 4.01
N PRO A 29 16.87 6.69 4.00
CA PRO A 29 17.53 6.40 2.74
C PRO A 29 16.79 5.27 1.99
N PRO A 30 16.50 5.42 0.67
CA PRO A 30 15.60 4.54 -0.07
C PRO A 30 16.22 3.19 -0.48
N THR A 31 17.38 2.82 0.06
CA THR A 31 18.14 1.63 -0.36
C THR A 31 18.73 0.91 0.85
N GLY A 32 17.86 0.42 1.72
CA GLY A 32 18.24 -0.41 2.86
C GLY A 32 17.54 -1.77 2.83
N PRO A 33 18.20 -2.85 3.25
CA PRO A 33 17.54 -4.15 3.35
C PRO A 33 16.27 -4.04 4.20
N LEU A 34 15.27 -4.86 3.89
CA LEU A 34 14.06 -4.97 4.70
C LEU A 34 14.42 -5.10 6.19
N PRO A 35 13.69 -4.42 7.09
CA PRO A 35 13.90 -4.58 8.52
C PRO A 35 13.78 -6.07 8.92
N PRO A 36 14.41 -6.51 10.02
CA PRO A 36 14.48 -7.94 10.40
C PRO A 36 13.12 -8.65 10.41
N ARG A 37 12.06 -7.95 10.85
CA ARG A 37 10.68 -8.46 10.84
C ARG A 37 10.14 -8.69 9.41
N GLY A 38 10.51 -7.85 8.45
CA GLY A 38 10.21 -8.06 7.03
C GLY A 38 10.95 -9.26 6.46
N ARG A 39 12.24 -9.41 6.76
CA ARG A 39 13.02 -10.60 6.35
C ARG A 39 12.41 -11.91 6.88
N LEU A 40 11.94 -11.91 8.12
CA LEU A 40 11.23 -13.04 8.73
C LEU A 40 9.90 -13.36 8.03
N LEU A 41 9.12 -12.34 7.64
CA LEU A 41 7.89 -12.53 6.87
C LEU A 41 8.14 -13.25 5.53
N PHE A 42 9.15 -12.80 4.77
CA PHE A 42 9.48 -13.42 3.48
C PHE A 42 10.17 -14.79 3.63
N ALA A 43 10.92 -15.02 4.71
CA ALA A 43 11.44 -16.35 5.03
C ALA A 43 10.32 -17.34 5.37
N ASN A 44 9.27 -16.87 6.07
CA ASN A 44 8.08 -17.67 6.38
C ASN A 44 7.33 -18.08 5.10
N LEU A 45 7.23 -17.21 4.09
CA LEU A 45 6.62 -17.55 2.80
C LEU A 45 7.36 -18.70 2.08
N ARG A 46 8.69 -18.74 2.12
CA ARG A 46 9.47 -19.87 1.55
C ARG A 46 9.23 -21.18 2.31
N LEU A 47 9.10 -21.10 3.62
CA LEU A 47 8.81 -22.25 4.47
C LEU A 47 7.41 -22.80 4.16
N LEU A 48 6.41 -21.93 4.06
CA LEU A 48 5.03 -22.29 3.71
C LEU A 48 4.92 -22.88 2.31
N GLY A 49 5.62 -22.30 1.32
CA GLY A 49 5.72 -22.86 -0.03
C GLY A 49 6.29 -24.28 -0.07
N ARG A 50 7.21 -24.62 0.85
CA ARG A 50 7.75 -25.98 0.99
C ARG A 50 6.82 -26.92 1.75
N LEU A 51 6.07 -26.40 2.72
CA LEU A 51 5.15 -27.18 3.55
C LEU A 51 3.79 -27.43 2.87
N ASP A 52 3.42 -26.66 1.84
CA ASP A 52 2.21 -26.89 1.04
C ASP A 52 2.14 -28.32 0.47
N ARG A 53 3.29 -28.94 0.19
CA ARG A 53 3.38 -30.34 -0.25
C ARG A 53 2.78 -31.32 0.76
N PHE A 54 2.84 -30.99 2.05
CA PHE A 54 2.45 -31.86 3.15
C PHE A 54 1.14 -31.42 3.81
N VAL A 55 0.84 -30.13 3.79
CA VAL A 55 -0.37 -29.55 4.36
C VAL A 55 -0.89 -28.51 3.37
N ARG A 56 -2.08 -28.73 2.79
CA ARG A 56 -2.68 -27.81 1.81
C ARG A 56 -2.58 -26.36 2.30
N TYR A 57 -2.15 -25.45 1.42
CA TYR A 57 -1.99 -24.04 1.72
C TYR A 57 -3.24 -23.41 2.37
N THR A 58 -4.44 -23.82 2.00
CA THR A 58 -5.68 -23.33 2.63
C THR A 58 -5.76 -23.64 4.13
N THR A 59 -5.21 -24.78 4.57
CA THR A 59 -5.17 -25.17 5.99
C THR A 59 -4.06 -24.41 6.72
N LEU A 60 -2.91 -24.22 6.08
CA LEU A 60 -1.81 -23.39 6.61
C LEU A 60 -2.24 -21.92 6.71
N ASN A 61 -2.95 -21.40 5.72
CA ASN A 61 -3.49 -20.04 5.68
C ASN A 61 -4.53 -19.84 6.80
N ARG A 62 -5.48 -20.76 6.99
CA ARG A 62 -6.42 -20.72 8.13
C ARG A 62 -5.70 -20.65 9.48
N LEU A 63 -4.65 -21.45 9.66
CA LEU A 63 -3.86 -21.45 10.89
C LEU A 63 -3.10 -20.12 11.06
N GLN A 64 -2.46 -19.65 9.99
CA GLN A 64 -1.71 -18.40 9.98
C GLN A 64 -2.61 -17.19 10.24
N THR A 65 -3.79 -17.13 9.62
CA THR A 65 -4.79 -16.07 9.84
C THR A 65 -5.31 -16.11 11.28
N ARG A 66 -5.60 -17.30 11.84
CA ARG A 66 -5.97 -17.43 13.26
C ARG A 66 -4.89 -16.96 14.22
N ILE A 67 -3.63 -17.28 13.93
CA ILE A 67 -2.49 -16.82 14.73
C ILE A 67 -2.29 -15.31 14.56
N GLY A 68 -2.40 -14.81 13.33
CA GLY A 68 -2.30 -13.39 12.98
C GLY A 68 -3.35 -12.55 13.71
N GLU A 69 -4.61 -12.98 13.67
CA GLU A 69 -5.72 -12.31 14.35
C GLU A 69 -5.57 -12.30 15.88
N ARG A 70 -5.03 -13.39 16.45
CA ARG A 70 -4.72 -13.43 17.89
C ARG A 70 -3.58 -12.49 18.31
N LEU A 71 -2.62 -12.23 17.41
CA LEU A 71 -1.45 -11.41 17.71
C LEU A 71 -1.65 -9.94 17.32
N ALA A 72 -2.52 -9.68 16.35
CA ALA A 72 -2.87 -8.37 15.85
C ALA A 72 -4.31 -8.42 15.29
N PRO A 73 -5.31 -8.10 16.12
CA PRO A 73 -6.71 -8.09 15.69
C PRO A 73 -6.92 -7.16 14.49
N GLY A 74 -7.69 -7.61 13.50
CA GLY A 74 -8.01 -6.89 12.26
C GLY A 74 -7.07 -7.16 11.08
N VAL A 75 -5.93 -7.83 11.29
CA VAL A 75 -4.97 -8.14 10.20
C VAL A 75 -5.60 -9.02 9.10
N ALA A 76 -6.55 -9.86 9.48
CA ALA A 76 -7.25 -10.74 8.57
C ALA A 76 -8.35 -10.05 7.75
N GLY A 77 -8.79 -8.84 8.13
CA GLY A 77 -10.00 -8.23 7.57
C GLY A 77 -11.21 -9.15 7.73
N ASP A 78 -11.99 -9.32 6.66
CA ASP A 78 -12.99 -10.39 6.55
C ASP A 78 -12.31 -11.72 6.17
N GLY A 79 -11.62 -12.29 7.15
CA GLY A 79 -10.93 -13.56 7.00
C GLY A 79 -11.87 -14.71 6.62
N ALA A 80 -13.16 -14.64 6.95
CA ALA A 80 -14.14 -15.67 6.62
C ALA A 80 -14.52 -15.63 5.13
N THR A 81 -14.78 -14.43 4.58
CA THR A 81 -15.06 -14.27 3.16
C THR A 81 -13.83 -14.55 2.31
N THR A 82 -12.66 -14.05 2.71
CA THR A 82 -11.39 -14.36 2.02
C THR A 82 -11.15 -15.87 1.97
N GLN A 83 -11.37 -16.57 3.09
CA GLN A 83 -11.18 -18.01 3.15
C GLN A 83 -12.19 -18.79 2.30
N ARG A 84 -13.46 -18.36 2.25
CA ARG A 84 -14.47 -18.94 1.34
C ARG A 84 -14.07 -18.76 -0.12
N LEU A 85 -13.69 -17.54 -0.52
CA LEU A 85 -13.23 -17.26 -1.89
C LEU A 85 -12.01 -18.12 -2.27
N MET A 86 -11.08 -18.35 -1.34
CA MET A 86 -9.94 -19.24 -1.56
C MET A 86 -10.33 -20.72 -1.67
N GLU A 87 -11.40 -21.16 -1.01
CA GLU A 87 -11.90 -22.54 -1.09
C GLU A 87 -12.69 -22.81 -2.37
N ASP A 88 -13.42 -21.81 -2.85
CA ASP A 88 -14.18 -21.88 -4.08
C ASP A 88 -13.32 -21.67 -5.33
N ALA A 89 -12.10 -21.13 -5.17
CA ALA A 89 -11.16 -20.90 -6.26
C ALA A 89 -10.58 -22.20 -6.83
N PRO A 90 -10.25 -22.24 -8.14
CA PRO A 90 -9.52 -23.36 -8.73
C PRO A 90 -8.23 -23.69 -7.96
N THR A 91 -7.97 -24.98 -7.76
CA THR A 91 -6.78 -25.40 -7.04
C THR A 91 -5.53 -25.14 -7.89
N ILE A 92 -4.56 -24.40 -7.33
CA ILE A 92 -3.25 -24.19 -7.93
C ILE A 92 -2.41 -25.46 -7.70
N PRO A 93 -1.85 -26.11 -8.75
CA PRO A 93 -0.95 -27.23 -8.57
C PRO A 93 0.26 -26.85 -7.71
N HIS A 94 0.72 -27.75 -6.84
CA HIS A 94 1.84 -27.51 -5.92
C HIS A 94 3.09 -26.93 -6.62
N ALA A 95 3.43 -27.46 -7.80
CA ALA A 95 4.56 -26.96 -8.58
C ALA A 95 4.42 -25.49 -8.96
N GLU A 96 3.21 -25.04 -9.31
CA GLU A 96 2.93 -23.63 -9.62
C GLU A 96 2.91 -22.78 -8.36
N PHE A 97 2.31 -23.28 -7.27
CA PHE A 97 2.32 -22.57 -5.99
C PHE A 97 3.74 -22.31 -5.49
N ARG A 98 4.63 -23.31 -5.62
CA ARG A 98 6.04 -23.15 -5.29
C ARG A 98 6.72 -22.06 -6.12
N LYS A 99 6.48 -21.99 -7.44
CA LYS A 99 7.04 -20.94 -8.29
C LYS A 99 6.59 -19.56 -7.80
N ILE A 100 5.31 -19.39 -7.50
CA ILE A 100 4.75 -18.14 -6.97
C ILE A 100 5.44 -17.76 -5.66
N ALA A 101 5.51 -18.69 -4.69
CA ALA A 101 6.13 -18.45 -3.39
C ALA A 101 7.62 -18.11 -3.50
N ASP A 102 8.38 -18.86 -4.33
CA ASP A 102 9.80 -18.61 -4.57
C ASP A 102 10.02 -17.23 -5.23
N SER A 103 9.17 -16.83 -6.18
CA SER A 103 9.23 -15.52 -6.84
C SER A 103 8.95 -14.38 -5.87
N VAL A 104 7.86 -14.44 -5.11
CA VAL A 104 7.49 -13.41 -4.11
C VAL A 104 8.60 -13.26 -3.06
N ALA A 105 9.18 -14.37 -2.60
CA ALA A 105 10.23 -14.32 -1.60
C ALA A 105 11.60 -13.90 -2.14
N ARG A 106 11.81 -13.88 -3.46
CA ARG A 106 13.04 -13.34 -4.09
C ARG A 106 12.91 -11.87 -4.45
N PHE A 107 11.69 -11.38 -4.65
CA PHE A 107 11.42 -10.01 -5.09
C PHE A 107 12.13 -8.92 -4.26
N PRO A 108 12.18 -8.97 -2.91
CA PRO A 108 12.88 -7.92 -2.16
C PRO A 108 14.40 -7.86 -2.36
N ALA A 109 14.99 -8.84 -3.03
CA ALA A 109 16.40 -8.90 -3.37
C ALA A 109 16.65 -8.64 -4.87
N SER A 110 15.63 -8.25 -5.63
CA SER A 110 15.81 -7.82 -7.02
C SER A 110 16.51 -6.47 -7.09
N ASP A 111 17.13 -6.20 -8.23
CA ASP A 111 17.76 -4.94 -8.63
C ASP A 111 16.78 -4.02 -9.39
N LEU A 112 15.47 -4.15 -9.10
CA LEU A 112 14.43 -3.38 -9.77
C LEU A 112 14.61 -1.88 -9.48
N ASP A 113 14.86 -1.12 -10.54
CA ASP A 113 14.92 0.34 -10.53
C ASP A 113 13.54 0.93 -10.82
N LEU A 114 12.91 1.50 -9.79
CA LEU A 114 11.60 2.15 -9.87
C LEU A 114 11.67 3.61 -10.28
N SER A 115 12.86 4.22 -10.37
CA SER A 115 12.98 5.63 -10.80
C SER A 115 12.58 5.80 -12.27
N ARG A 116 12.55 4.73 -13.05
CA ARG A 116 12.15 4.79 -14.47
C ARG A 116 10.64 4.70 -14.69
N VAL A 117 9.85 4.60 -13.62
CA VAL A 117 8.39 4.63 -13.72
C VAL A 117 7.96 6.10 -13.70
N ASP A 118 7.44 6.58 -14.83
CA ASP A 118 6.99 7.96 -15.05
C ASP A 118 5.46 8.08 -15.20
N ALA A 119 4.76 6.96 -15.40
CA ALA A 119 3.30 6.93 -15.44
C ALA A 119 2.69 7.24 -14.05
N PRO A 120 1.51 7.87 -13.97
CA PRO A 120 0.81 8.04 -12.70
C PRO A 120 0.56 6.69 -12.00
N VAL A 121 0.69 6.64 -10.68
CA VAL A 121 0.55 5.41 -9.88
C VAL A 121 -0.46 5.59 -8.75
N LEU A 122 -1.32 4.59 -8.57
CA LEU A 122 -2.16 4.43 -7.38
C LEU A 122 -1.61 3.30 -6.52
N VAL A 123 -1.25 3.62 -5.28
CA VAL A 123 -0.87 2.63 -4.26
C VAL A 123 -2.03 2.51 -3.27
N THR A 124 -2.58 1.32 -3.10
CA THR A 124 -3.66 1.04 -2.15
C THR A 124 -3.24 0.01 -1.12
N TYR A 125 -3.68 0.17 0.13
CA TYR A 125 -3.57 -0.84 1.18
C TYR A 125 -4.67 -0.68 2.22
N GLY A 126 -5.03 -1.77 2.92
CA GLY A 126 -6.02 -1.73 3.99
C GLY A 126 -5.51 -1.07 5.28
N GLU A 127 -6.38 -0.37 6.00
CA GLU A 127 -6.09 0.29 7.28
C GLU A 127 -5.43 -0.64 8.31
N HIS A 128 -5.88 -1.90 8.37
CA HIS A 128 -5.48 -2.88 9.37
C HIS A 128 -4.33 -3.78 8.92
N VAL A 129 -3.63 -3.46 7.82
CA VAL A 129 -2.44 -4.21 7.44
C VAL A 129 -1.36 -4.11 8.54
N PRO A 130 -0.58 -5.18 8.77
CA PRO A 130 0.56 -5.14 9.68
C PRO A 130 1.49 -3.96 9.39
N ALA A 131 2.05 -3.35 10.44
CA ALA A 131 2.93 -2.18 10.32
C ALA A 131 4.10 -2.39 9.33
N VAL A 132 4.62 -3.62 9.24
CA VAL A 132 5.68 -3.95 8.28
C VAL A 132 5.23 -3.82 6.82
N LEU A 133 3.97 -4.14 6.53
CA LEU A 133 3.39 -3.96 5.21
C LEU A 133 3.07 -2.49 4.97
N ARG A 134 2.56 -1.75 5.97
CA ARG A 134 2.35 -0.30 5.84
C ARG A 134 3.63 0.44 5.43
N VAL A 135 4.73 0.17 6.14
CA VAL A 135 6.06 0.71 5.80
C VAL A 135 6.52 0.29 4.40
N ALA A 136 6.16 -0.92 3.95
CA ALA A 136 6.50 -1.36 2.59
C ALA A 136 5.75 -0.56 1.51
N HIS A 137 4.48 -0.21 1.72
CA HIS A 137 3.70 0.62 0.79
C HIS A 137 4.21 2.08 0.77
N GLU A 138 4.52 2.64 1.94
CA GLU A 138 5.13 3.97 2.05
C GLU A 138 6.48 4.03 1.31
N ARG A 139 7.34 3.03 1.53
CA ARG A 139 8.62 2.92 0.81
C ARG A 139 8.47 2.74 -0.70
N LEU A 140 7.47 1.97 -1.13
CA LEU A 140 7.17 1.82 -2.55
C LEU A 140 6.82 3.18 -3.17
N ALA A 141 5.96 3.96 -2.50
CA ALA A 141 5.62 5.30 -2.94
C ALA A 141 6.85 6.24 -2.98
N GLU A 142 7.76 6.15 -2.01
CA GLU A 142 9.01 6.92 -1.99
C GLU A 142 9.97 6.52 -3.13
N GLN A 143 10.01 5.24 -3.52
CA GLN A 143 10.88 4.74 -4.58
C GLN A 143 10.40 5.11 -5.99
N LEU A 144 9.12 5.42 -6.15
CA LEU A 144 8.50 5.91 -7.38
C LEU A 144 8.72 7.43 -7.53
N ALA A 145 9.95 7.89 -7.36
CA ALA A 145 10.30 9.30 -7.20
C ALA A 145 9.94 10.18 -8.41
N ASP A 146 9.94 9.60 -9.61
CA ASP A 146 9.67 10.30 -10.87
C ASP A 146 8.19 10.14 -11.33
N ALA A 147 7.37 9.41 -10.55
CA ALA A 147 5.95 9.20 -10.83
C ALA A 147 5.05 10.14 -10.01
N GLU A 148 3.88 10.47 -10.53
CA GLU A 148 2.81 11.04 -9.72
C GLU A 148 2.12 9.92 -8.91
N VAL A 149 2.47 9.82 -7.62
CA VAL A 149 1.95 8.75 -6.75
C VAL A 149 0.79 9.24 -5.89
N THR A 150 -0.34 8.56 -5.97
CA THR A 150 -1.46 8.69 -5.03
C THR A 150 -1.48 7.49 -4.10
N VAL A 151 -1.48 7.72 -2.78
CA VAL A 151 -1.59 6.66 -1.78
C VAL A 151 -2.97 6.71 -1.14
N VAL A 152 -3.69 5.59 -1.14
CA VAL A 152 -5.03 5.48 -0.56
C VAL A 152 -5.09 4.34 0.45
N VAL A 153 -5.51 4.67 1.66
CA VAL A 153 -5.81 3.67 2.70
C VAL A 153 -7.28 3.28 2.58
N VAL A 154 -7.54 1.99 2.43
CA VAL A 154 -8.90 1.45 2.38
C VAL A 154 -9.39 1.27 3.82
N PRO A 155 -10.46 1.97 4.24
CA PRO A 155 -10.95 1.92 5.61
C PRO A 155 -11.57 0.55 5.91
N ASP A 156 -11.46 0.13 7.17
CA ASP A 156 -12.02 -1.13 7.69
C ASP A 156 -11.55 -2.38 6.91
N ALA A 157 -10.33 -2.34 6.36
CA ALA A 157 -9.81 -3.37 5.47
C ALA A 157 -8.42 -3.89 5.89
N GLY A 158 -8.17 -5.16 5.64
CA GLY A 158 -6.91 -5.86 5.90
C GLY A 158 -6.06 -6.02 4.64
N HIS A 159 -5.36 -7.16 4.53
CA HIS A 159 -4.46 -7.42 3.39
C HIS A 159 -5.21 -7.56 2.06
N ALA A 160 -6.40 -8.15 2.06
CA ALA A 160 -7.25 -8.31 0.89
C ALA A 160 -8.23 -7.14 0.78
N SER A 161 -7.73 -5.91 0.73
CA SER A 161 -8.57 -4.71 0.87
C SER A 161 -9.64 -4.54 -0.21
N ASN A 162 -9.42 -5.11 -1.39
CA ASN A 162 -10.40 -5.16 -2.48
C ASN A 162 -11.57 -6.13 -2.21
N VAL A 163 -11.39 -7.07 -1.29
CA VAL A 163 -12.43 -8.01 -0.83
C VAL A 163 -13.13 -7.45 0.41
N ASP A 164 -12.35 -6.88 1.35
CA ASP A 164 -12.88 -6.39 2.63
C ASP A 164 -13.79 -5.16 2.46
N ASN A 165 -13.39 -4.21 1.61
CA ASN A 165 -14.18 -3.01 1.31
C ASN A 165 -14.21 -2.75 -0.21
N PRO A 166 -14.98 -3.56 -0.96
CA PRO A 166 -14.96 -3.55 -2.42
C PRO A 166 -15.51 -2.25 -2.99
N ALA A 167 -16.48 -1.61 -2.31
CA ALA A 167 -17.07 -0.35 -2.74
C ALA A 167 -16.02 0.76 -2.74
N PHE A 168 -15.37 1.00 -1.60
CA PHE A 168 -14.34 2.04 -1.48
C PHE A 168 -13.14 1.76 -2.41
N PHE A 169 -12.68 0.50 -2.46
CA PHE A 169 -11.58 0.12 -3.35
C PHE A 169 -11.92 0.39 -4.82
N THR A 170 -13.12 -0.01 -5.27
CA THR A 170 -13.58 0.19 -6.65
C THR A 170 -13.70 1.66 -6.99
N ASP A 171 -14.25 2.47 -6.08
CA ASP A 171 -14.40 3.91 -6.30
C ASP A 171 -13.04 4.61 -6.39
N ALA A 172 -12.08 4.26 -5.53
CA ALA A 172 -10.72 4.77 -5.58
C ALA A 172 -10.04 4.44 -6.92
N VAL A 173 -10.15 3.20 -7.39
CA VAL A 173 -9.59 2.77 -8.68
C VAL A 173 -10.26 3.51 -9.85
N ARG A 174 -11.59 3.65 -9.84
CA ARG A 174 -12.33 4.36 -10.90
C ARG A 174 -12.00 5.85 -10.93
N ALA A 175 -11.93 6.50 -9.77
CA ALA A 175 -11.56 7.91 -9.66
C ALA A 175 -10.15 8.14 -10.21
N PHE A 176 -9.20 7.27 -9.86
CA PHE A 176 -7.85 7.31 -10.41
C PHE A 176 -7.83 7.09 -11.92
N ALA A 177 -8.54 6.08 -12.43
CA ALA A 177 -8.60 5.80 -13.87
C ALA A 177 -9.19 6.98 -14.65
N ARG A 178 -10.29 7.58 -14.18
CA ARG A 178 -10.89 8.78 -14.80
C ARG A 178 -9.91 9.95 -14.86
N ARG A 179 -9.20 10.20 -13.77
CA ARG A 179 -8.18 11.25 -13.67
C ARG A 179 -7.03 11.04 -14.65
N VAL A 180 -6.58 9.79 -14.83
CA VAL A 180 -5.43 9.47 -15.70
C VAL A 180 -5.82 9.45 -17.18
N PHE A 181 -7.05 9.05 -17.51
CA PHE A 181 -7.51 8.90 -18.89
C PHE A 181 -8.41 10.04 -19.37
N ASP A 182 -8.54 11.13 -18.59
CA ASP A 182 -9.44 12.25 -18.87
C ASP A 182 -10.87 11.81 -19.26
N ILE A 183 -11.37 10.74 -18.63
CA ILE A 183 -12.71 10.24 -18.89
C ILE A 183 -13.69 11.15 -18.15
N VAL A 184 -14.31 12.06 -18.91
CA VAL A 184 -15.45 12.89 -18.46
C VAL A 184 -16.70 12.01 -18.50
N ASP A 185 -17.49 12.04 -17.41
CA ASP A 185 -18.78 11.35 -17.30
C ASP A 185 -19.82 11.84 -18.32
#